data_AF-A0A2G2LSZ2-F1
#
_entry.id   AF-A0A2G2LSZ2-F1
#
_cell.length_a   1.000
_cell.length_b   1.000
_cell.length_c   1.000
_cell.angle_alpha   90.00
_cell.angle_beta   90.00
_cell.angle_gamma   90.00
#
_symmetry.space_group_name_H-M   'P 1'
#
loop_
_entity.id
_entity.type
_entity.pdbx_description
1 polymer ?
#
loop_
_entity_poly.entity_id
_entity_poly.type
_entity_poly.pdbx_seq_one_letter_code
_entity_poly.pdbx_strand_id
1 'polypeptide(L)'
;MMIELLFYAVFLSQIFLLSIYYPKKIIERNLYVLNTYPAAKYPKLYLNSYFADPEKAIKRGLRRFAVMNGIIAIFGLGILASMAVSGYLPSTIKENENLIFVMFFFALQMVPHLLSELSTWRWYKLMREARAETIRTADLKPRLLFDFISPVYVALAVSLYVGWLVFYIYIHREATPWAWNQYVSIFTITAVNLLFVFTVFRFLRGQKIDPYQASQDRQKHIGAVIKSHVYGSIGMSLFLILMELVNVYHLDKFEPVFLGGFLQVMAVVGLGTMLRSINVKDIDFSVYKEA
;
A
#
# COMPACT_ATOMS: atom_id res chain seq x y z
N MET A 1 -2.92 -22.43 -23.44
CA MET A 1 -4.21 -22.70 -22.76
C MET A 1 -4.13 -22.61 -21.24
N MET A 2 -3.36 -23.46 -20.54
CA MET A 2 -3.25 -23.41 -19.06
C MET A 2 -2.77 -22.05 -18.53
N ILE A 3 -1.74 -21.47 -19.16
CA ILE A 3 -1.17 -20.17 -18.76
C ILE A 3 -2.16 -19.03 -18.92
N GLU A 4 -2.95 -19.06 -20.00
CA GLU A 4 -3.97 -18.04 -20.23
C GLU A 4 -5.03 -18.09 -19.14
N LEU A 5 -5.51 -19.28 -18.80
CA LEU A 5 -6.47 -19.46 -17.70
C LEU A 5 -5.90 -18.95 -16.36
N LEU A 6 -4.63 -19.24 -16.08
CA LEU A 6 -3.96 -18.72 -14.89
C LEU A 6 -3.88 -17.20 -14.90
N PHE A 7 -3.52 -16.59 -16.03
CA PHE A 7 -3.50 -15.14 -16.16
C PHE A 7 -4.88 -14.52 -15.94
N TYR A 8 -5.92 -15.04 -16.61
CA TYR A 8 -7.29 -14.58 -16.42
C TYR A 8 -7.73 -14.69 -14.96
N ALA A 9 -7.42 -15.80 -14.30
CA ALA A 9 -7.74 -16.00 -12.88
C ALA A 9 -7.02 -14.98 -11.98
N VAL A 10 -5.72 -14.78 -12.17
CA VAL A 10 -4.89 -13.83 -11.40
C VAL A 10 -5.32 -12.38 -11.64
N PHE A 11 -5.62 -12.00 -12.89
CA PHE A 11 -6.04 -10.64 -13.20
C PHE A 11 -7.47 -10.37 -12.71
N LEU A 12 -8.37 -11.35 -12.79
CA LEU A 12 -9.71 -11.25 -12.22
C LEU A 12 -9.66 -11.15 -10.69
N SER A 13 -8.81 -11.94 -10.02
CA SER A 13 -8.61 -11.84 -8.58
C SER A 13 -8.01 -10.49 -8.20
N GLN A 14 -7.11 -9.93 -9.01
CA GLN A 14 -6.56 -8.59 -8.82
C GLN A 14 -7.66 -7.51 -8.90
N ILE A 15 -8.54 -7.56 -9.92
CA ILE A 15 -9.69 -6.65 -10.04
C ILE A 15 -10.59 -6.74 -8.81
N PHE A 16 -10.98 -7.96 -8.44
CA PHE A 16 -11.86 -8.19 -7.30
C PHE A 16 -11.23 -7.65 -6.00
N LEU A 17 -9.97 -7.97 -5.74
CA LEU A 17 -9.31 -7.66 -4.48
C LEU A 17 -9.06 -6.15 -4.33
N LEU A 18 -8.51 -5.51 -5.36
CA LEU A 18 -8.09 -4.10 -5.31
C LEU A 18 -9.21 -3.11 -5.61
N SER A 19 -10.12 -3.44 -6.51
CA SER A 19 -11.15 -2.48 -6.96
C SER A 19 -12.51 -2.72 -6.34
N ILE A 20 -12.73 -3.86 -5.66
CA ILE A 20 -14.03 -4.18 -5.03
C ILE A 20 -13.87 -4.45 -3.53
N TYR A 21 -13.09 -5.46 -3.15
CA TYR A 21 -13.00 -5.93 -1.78
C TYR A 21 -12.40 -4.89 -0.82
N TYR A 22 -11.18 -4.41 -1.08
CA TYR A 22 -10.55 -3.42 -0.21
C TYR A 22 -11.27 -2.08 -0.19
N PRO A 23 -11.72 -1.52 -1.33
CA PRO A 23 -12.49 -0.29 -1.33
C PRO A 23 -13.76 -0.41 -0.49
N LYS A 24 -14.51 -1.51 -0.61
CA LYS A 24 -15.70 -1.78 0.21
C LYS A 24 -15.36 -1.79 1.69
N LYS A 25 -14.29 -2.49 2.10
CA LYS A 25 -13.84 -2.53 3.51
C LYS A 25 -13.46 -1.16 4.06
N ILE A 26 -12.79 -0.34 3.26
CA ILE A 26 -12.43 1.03 3.65
C ILE A 26 -13.69 1.89 3.82
N ILE A 27 -14.64 1.79 2.91
CA ILE A 27 -15.91 2.53 2.98
C ILE A 27 -16.71 2.11 4.22
N GLU A 28 -16.90 0.81 4.45
CA GLU A 28 -17.59 0.26 5.62
C GLU A 28 -16.96 0.77 6.93
N ARG A 29 -15.63 0.75 7.01
CA ARG A 29 -14.90 1.26 8.18
C ARG A 29 -15.17 2.75 8.42
N ASN A 30 -15.13 3.58 7.38
CA ASN A 30 -15.37 5.02 7.54
C ASN A 30 -16.84 5.32 7.87
N LEU A 31 -17.79 4.63 7.24
CA LEU A 31 -19.21 4.76 7.56
C LEU A 31 -19.51 4.34 9.00
N TYR A 32 -18.84 3.30 9.50
CA TYR A 32 -18.94 2.93 10.91
C TYR A 32 -18.51 4.08 11.84
N VAL A 33 -17.40 4.76 11.53
CA VAL A 33 -16.94 5.91 12.32
C VAL A 33 -17.96 7.04 12.30
N LEU A 34 -18.46 7.40 11.10
CA LEU A 34 -19.46 8.47 10.94
C LEU A 34 -20.74 8.19 11.74
N ASN A 35 -21.23 6.95 11.71
CA ASN A 35 -22.48 6.59 12.35
C ASN A 35 -22.34 6.42 13.88
N THR A 36 -21.17 5.99 14.36
CA THR A 36 -20.95 5.68 15.79
C THR A 36 -20.40 6.89 16.56
N TYR A 37 -19.59 7.71 15.90
CA TYR A 37 -18.90 8.86 16.49
C TYR A 37 -19.28 10.12 15.72
N PRO A 38 -20.51 10.66 15.89
CA PRO A 38 -20.99 11.81 15.11
C PRO A 38 -20.30 13.13 15.52
N ALA A 39 -20.29 14.10 14.63
CA ALA A 39 -19.62 15.39 14.83
C ALA A 39 -20.11 16.16 16.06
N ALA A 40 -21.40 16.01 16.40
CA ALA A 40 -22.00 16.63 17.58
C ALA A 40 -21.40 16.12 18.91
N LYS A 41 -20.91 14.87 18.95
CA LYS A 41 -20.34 14.26 20.17
C LYS A 41 -18.80 14.24 20.14
N TYR A 42 -18.19 14.27 18.96
CA TYR A 42 -16.75 14.15 18.75
C TYR A 42 -16.20 15.28 17.85
N PRO A 43 -16.39 16.55 18.22
CA PRO A 43 -16.14 17.69 17.32
C PRO A 43 -14.68 17.81 16.86
N LYS A 44 -13.71 17.36 17.67
CA LYS A 44 -12.27 17.39 17.30
C LYS A 44 -11.94 16.45 16.14
N LEU A 45 -12.76 15.43 15.88
CA LEU A 45 -12.59 14.50 14.76
C LEU A 45 -12.98 15.13 13.40
N TYR A 46 -13.88 16.12 13.42
CA TYR A 46 -14.60 16.56 12.22
C TYR A 46 -14.23 17.95 11.68
N LEU A 47 -13.29 18.68 12.29
CA LEU A 47 -12.84 19.97 11.77
C LEU A 47 -13.97 20.99 11.53
N ASN A 48 -14.90 21.10 12.49
CA ASN A 48 -16.06 22.00 12.39
C ASN A 48 -15.67 23.48 12.14
N SER A 49 -14.42 23.88 12.43
CA SER A 49 -13.89 25.21 12.13
C SER A 49 -13.67 25.48 10.63
N TYR A 50 -13.49 24.43 9.82
CA TYR A 50 -13.21 24.55 8.38
C TYR A 50 -14.38 24.12 7.49
N PHE A 51 -15.31 23.30 8.01
CA PHE A 51 -16.43 22.77 7.26
C PHE A 51 -17.74 22.99 7.99
N ALA A 52 -18.72 23.58 7.31
CA ALA A 52 -20.08 23.73 7.84
C ALA A 52 -20.80 22.38 8.03
N ASP A 53 -20.50 21.39 7.19
CA ASP A 53 -21.02 20.03 7.28
C ASP A 53 -19.92 19.01 6.90
N PRO A 54 -19.05 18.67 7.87
CA PRO A 54 -17.91 17.79 7.62
C PRO A 54 -18.33 16.34 7.34
N GLU A 55 -19.40 15.85 7.96
CA GLU A 55 -19.90 14.50 7.69
C GLU A 55 -20.34 14.35 6.22
N LYS A 56 -21.02 15.35 5.66
CA LYS A 56 -21.39 15.36 4.25
C LYS A 56 -20.17 15.47 3.33
N ALA A 57 -19.15 16.23 3.73
CA ALA A 57 -17.89 16.29 2.99
C ALA A 57 -17.19 14.91 2.93
N ILE A 58 -17.11 14.21 4.06
CA ILE A 58 -16.54 12.85 4.14
C ILE A 58 -17.38 11.87 3.31
N LYS A 59 -18.72 11.87 3.44
CA LYS A 59 -19.62 11.02 2.64
C LYS A 59 -19.44 11.25 1.14
N ARG A 60 -19.26 12.51 0.71
CA ARG A 60 -18.97 12.85 -0.70
C ARG A 60 -17.62 12.29 -1.14
N GLY A 61 -16.59 12.36 -0.28
CA GLY A 61 -15.29 11.73 -0.51
C GLY A 61 -15.40 10.22 -0.72
N LEU A 62 -16.11 9.52 0.18
CA LEU A 62 -16.34 8.08 0.09
C LEU A 62 -17.11 7.70 -1.19
N ARG A 63 -18.11 8.50 -1.59
CA ARG A 63 -18.83 8.27 -2.86
C ARG A 63 -17.92 8.40 -4.06
N ARG A 64 -17.05 9.42 -4.11
CA ARG A 64 -16.06 9.59 -5.20
C ARG A 64 -15.10 8.41 -5.24
N PHE A 65 -14.58 8.00 -4.08
CA PHE A 65 -13.71 6.84 -3.95
C PHE A 65 -14.38 5.56 -4.44
N ALA A 66 -15.66 5.33 -4.10
CA ALA A 66 -16.44 4.19 -4.59
C ALA A 66 -16.64 4.22 -6.10
N VAL A 67 -17.01 5.38 -6.67
CA VAL A 67 -17.21 5.56 -8.12
C VAL A 67 -15.91 5.32 -8.89
N MET A 68 -14.78 5.88 -8.43
CA MET A 68 -13.48 5.66 -9.07
C MET A 68 -13.11 4.18 -9.11
N ASN A 69 -13.24 3.47 -7.99
CA ASN A 69 -12.97 2.05 -7.92
C ASN A 69 -13.94 1.23 -8.80
N GLY A 70 -15.22 1.59 -8.85
CA GLY A 70 -16.20 0.96 -9.74
C GLY A 70 -15.86 1.14 -11.22
N ILE A 71 -15.47 2.36 -11.64
CA ILE A 71 -15.04 2.63 -13.01
C ILE A 71 -13.79 1.80 -13.36
N ILE A 72 -12.79 1.75 -12.46
CA ILE A 72 -11.58 0.96 -12.68
C ILE A 72 -11.89 -0.54 -12.76
N ALA A 73 -12.82 -1.05 -11.95
CA ALA A 73 -13.25 -2.44 -12.02
C ALA A 73 -13.93 -2.76 -13.37
N ILE A 74 -14.85 -1.91 -13.83
CA ILE A 74 -15.50 -2.07 -15.14
C ILE A 74 -14.46 -2.02 -16.27
N PHE A 75 -13.52 -1.08 -16.20
CA PHE A 75 -12.43 -0.97 -17.17
C PHE A 75 -11.57 -2.24 -17.20
N GLY A 76 -11.18 -2.78 -16.04
CA GLY A 76 -10.43 -4.03 -15.95
C GLY A 76 -11.19 -5.24 -16.52
N LEU A 77 -12.48 -5.35 -16.25
CA LEU A 77 -13.33 -6.39 -16.84
C LEU A 77 -13.45 -6.22 -18.37
N GLY A 78 -13.52 -4.99 -18.85
CA GLY A 78 -13.51 -4.66 -20.28
C GLY A 78 -12.21 -5.10 -20.97
N ILE A 79 -11.05 -4.89 -20.33
CA ILE A 79 -9.75 -5.40 -20.82
C ILE A 79 -9.78 -6.92 -20.94
N LEU A 80 -10.22 -7.64 -19.91
CA LEU A 80 -10.29 -9.09 -19.94
C LEU A 80 -11.22 -9.61 -21.04
N ALA A 81 -12.39 -9.00 -21.19
CA ALA A 81 -13.35 -9.35 -22.23
C ALA A 81 -12.77 -9.07 -23.63
N SER A 82 -12.11 -7.93 -23.82
CA SER A 82 -11.46 -7.59 -25.09
C SER A 82 -10.35 -8.57 -25.45
N MET A 83 -9.51 -8.97 -24.50
CA MET A 83 -8.48 -9.99 -24.72
C MET A 83 -9.11 -11.33 -25.12
N ALA A 84 -10.16 -11.75 -24.42
CA ALA A 84 -10.84 -13.02 -24.70
C ALA A 84 -11.51 -13.04 -26.09
N VAL A 85 -12.14 -11.94 -26.51
CA VAL A 85 -12.84 -11.85 -27.81
C VAL A 85 -11.86 -11.67 -28.99
N SER A 86 -10.78 -10.92 -28.79
CA SER A 86 -9.78 -10.69 -29.86
C SER A 86 -8.84 -11.88 -30.09
N GLY A 87 -8.92 -12.92 -29.25
CA GLY A 87 -7.99 -14.05 -29.31
C GLY A 87 -6.57 -13.68 -28.85
N TYR A 88 -6.41 -12.55 -28.14
CA TYR A 88 -5.14 -12.17 -27.57
C TYR A 88 -4.64 -13.24 -26.60
N LEU A 89 -3.37 -13.62 -26.71
CA LEU A 89 -2.74 -14.63 -25.86
C LEU A 89 -1.94 -13.94 -24.74
N PRO A 90 -2.43 -13.93 -23.49
CA PRO A 90 -1.68 -13.37 -22.37
C PRO A 90 -0.24 -13.89 -22.22
N SER A 91 0.06 -15.12 -22.65
CA SER A 91 1.43 -15.65 -22.67
C SER A 91 2.40 -14.86 -23.53
N THR A 92 1.93 -14.10 -24.53
CA THR A 92 2.78 -13.27 -25.40
C THR A 92 2.89 -11.82 -24.90
N ILE A 93 2.41 -11.51 -23.69
CA ILE A 93 2.46 -10.15 -23.12
C ILE A 93 3.90 -9.62 -23.03
N LYS A 94 4.86 -10.44 -22.60
CA LYS A 94 6.26 -10.00 -22.51
C LYS A 94 6.87 -9.80 -23.89
N GLU A 95 6.65 -10.74 -24.81
CA GLU A 95 7.16 -10.69 -26.18
C GLU A 95 6.64 -9.46 -26.94
N ASN A 96 5.39 -9.06 -26.66
CA ASN A 96 4.78 -7.87 -27.23
C ASN A 96 5.12 -6.57 -26.47
N GLU A 97 6.05 -6.62 -25.49
CA GLU A 97 6.41 -5.49 -24.61
C GLU A 97 5.22 -4.91 -23.80
N ASN A 98 4.14 -5.69 -23.70
CA ASN A 98 2.88 -5.30 -23.09
C ASN A 98 2.86 -5.50 -21.56
N LEU A 99 3.97 -5.95 -20.96
CA LEU A 99 4.06 -6.15 -19.50
C LEU A 99 3.78 -4.85 -18.73
N ILE A 100 4.12 -3.71 -19.35
CA ILE A 100 3.81 -2.38 -18.84
C ILE A 100 2.31 -2.17 -18.59
N PHE A 101 1.42 -2.83 -19.35
CA PHE A 101 -0.01 -2.72 -19.13
C PHE A 101 -0.47 -3.34 -17.81
N VAL A 102 0.13 -4.44 -17.37
CA VAL A 102 -0.18 -5.06 -16.07
C VAL A 102 0.21 -4.12 -14.94
N MET A 103 1.41 -3.53 -15.01
CA MET A 103 1.89 -2.54 -14.04
C MET A 103 1.05 -1.27 -14.07
N PHE A 104 0.73 -0.76 -15.26
CA PHE A 104 -0.08 0.45 -15.43
C PHE A 104 -1.49 0.26 -14.87
N PHE A 105 -2.11 -0.88 -15.14
CA PHE A 105 -3.43 -1.18 -14.60
C PHE A 105 -3.40 -1.28 -13.08
N PHE A 106 -2.39 -1.93 -12.50
CA PHE A 106 -2.21 -1.90 -11.04
C PHE A 106 -2.00 -0.49 -10.50
N ALA A 107 -1.16 0.33 -11.14
CA ALA A 107 -0.95 1.72 -10.74
C ALA A 107 -2.26 2.51 -10.78
N LEU A 108 -3.08 2.32 -11.82
CA LEU A 108 -4.41 2.90 -11.95
C LEU A 108 -5.33 2.46 -10.79
N GLN A 109 -5.31 1.18 -10.42
CA GLN A 109 -6.05 0.66 -9.26
C GLN A 109 -5.59 1.29 -7.93
N MET A 110 -4.33 1.70 -7.82
CA MET A 110 -3.82 2.38 -6.62
C MET A 110 -4.17 3.87 -6.54
N VAL A 111 -4.56 4.51 -7.65
CA VAL A 111 -4.88 5.96 -7.68
C VAL A 111 -5.94 6.37 -6.65
N PRO A 112 -7.11 5.70 -6.52
CA PRO A 112 -8.10 6.08 -5.51
C PRO A 112 -7.54 6.03 -4.09
N HIS A 113 -6.66 5.07 -3.79
CA HIS A 113 -6.01 4.94 -2.49
C HIS A 113 -5.01 6.07 -2.24
N LEU A 114 -4.20 6.42 -3.23
CA LEU A 114 -3.26 7.55 -3.16
C LEU A 114 -4.00 8.87 -2.92
N LEU A 115 -5.08 9.13 -3.66
CA LEU A 115 -5.89 10.34 -3.45
C LEU A 115 -6.53 10.37 -2.07
N SER A 116 -6.99 9.23 -1.56
CA SER A 116 -7.51 9.11 -0.20
C SER A 116 -6.44 9.42 0.85
N GLU A 117 -5.22 8.91 0.68
CA GLU A 117 -4.10 9.17 1.59
C GLU A 117 -3.69 10.65 1.57
N LEU A 118 -3.59 11.25 0.38
CA LEU A 118 -3.31 12.69 0.24
C LEU A 118 -4.39 13.55 0.89
N SER A 119 -5.67 13.18 0.75
CA SER A 119 -6.76 13.88 1.45
C SER A 119 -6.67 13.74 2.96
N THR A 120 -6.26 12.58 3.45
CA THR A 120 -6.06 12.29 4.88
C THR A 120 -4.90 13.11 5.45
N TRP A 121 -3.81 13.28 4.72
CA TRP A 121 -2.71 14.15 5.15
C TRP A 121 -3.13 15.62 5.23
N ARG A 122 -3.92 16.10 4.26
CA ARG A 122 -4.50 17.45 4.33
C ARG A 122 -5.41 17.58 5.54
N TRP A 123 -6.23 16.57 5.83
CA TRP A 123 -7.10 16.52 7.00
C TRP A 123 -6.30 16.64 8.32
N TYR A 124 -5.23 15.84 8.47
CA TYR A 124 -4.37 15.92 9.65
C TYR A 124 -3.63 17.26 9.79
N LYS A 125 -3.27 17.90 8.67
CA LYS A 125 -2.72 19.25 8.68
C LYS A 125 -3.72 20.24 9.28
N LEU A 126 -4.97 20.22 8.80
CA LEU A 126 -6.05 21.09 9.31
C LEU A 126 -6.38 20.79 10.78
N MET A 127 -6.33 19.53 11.23
CA MET A 127 -6.53 19.18 12.64
C MET A 127 -5.50 19.80 13.55
N ARG A 128 -4.26 19.91 13.06
CA ARG A 128 -3.16 20.53 13.79
C ARG A 128 -3.31 22.05 13.85
N GLU A 129 -3.79 22.67 12.77
CA GLU A 129 -4.07 24.11 12.72
C GLU A 129 -5.25 24.49 13.62
N ALA A 130 -6.28 23.64 13.70
CA ALA A 130 -7.43 23.83 14.59
C ALA A 130 -7.12 23.59 16.08
N ARG A 131 -5.91 23.14 16.42
CA ARG A 131 -5.58 22.76 17.80
C ARG A 131 -5.36 24.00 18.66
N ALA A 132 -6.28 24.23 19.61
CA ALA A 132 -6.18 25.32 20.58
C ALA A 132 -5.13 25.07 21.68
N GLU A 133 -4.83 23.81 22.00
CA GLU A 133 -3.86 23.45 23.04
C GLU A 133 -2.41 23.76 22.63
N THR A 134 -1.77 24.64 23.40
CA THR A 134 -0.35 24.99 23.24
C THR A 134 0.60 24.02 23.95
N ILE A 135 0.10 23.23 24.92
CA ILE A 135 0.91 22.35 25.75
C ILE A 135 1.08 20.98 25.07
N ARG A 136 2.35 20.59 24.88
CA ARG A 136 2.72 19.31 24.27
C ARG A 136 2.83 18.24 25.35
N THR A 137 1.78 17.42 25.49
CA THR A 137 1.86 16.20 26.29
C THR A 137 2.58 15.11 25.48
N ALA A 138 3.75 14.70 25.96
CA ALA A 138 4.51 13.62 25.37
C ALA A 138 4.57 12.46 26.36
N ASP A 139 4.09 11.30 25.92
CA ASP A 139 4.39 10.05 26.59
C ASP A 139 5.90 9.79 26.43
N LEU A 140 6.62 9.66 27.55
CA LEU A 140 8.08 9.65 27.59
C LEU A 140 8.69 8.29 27.20
N LYS A 141 7.87 7.27 26.90
CA LYS A 141 8.40 5.96 26.54
C LYS A 141 9.17 6.02 25.21
N PRO A 142 10.47 5.65 25.18
CA PRO A 142 11.22 5.57 23.94
C PRO A 142 10.56 4.53 23.02
N ARG A 143 10.52 4.84 21.72
CA ARG A 143 9.96 3.96 20.69
C ARG A 143 11.13 3.32 19.95
N LEU A 144 11.43 2.07 20.26
CA LEU A 144 12.51 1.33 19.62
C LEU A 144 11.95 0.45 18.51
N LEU A 145 12.75 0.19 17.48
CA LEU A 145 12.32 -0.63 16.33
C LEU A 145 11.82 -2.01 16.77
N PHE A 146 12.57 -2.65 17.68
CA PHE A 146 12.32 -4.02 18.11
C PHE A 146 11.18 -4.15 19.14
N ASP A 147 10.59 -3.03 19.59
CA ASP A 147 9.33 -3.06 20.33
C ASP A 147 8.16 -3.47 19.42
N PHE A 148 8.31 -3.31 18.10
CA PHE A 148 7.24 -3.52 17.12
C PHE A 148 7.43 -4.73 16.21
N ILE A 149 8.67 -5.17 16.02
CA ILE A 149 9.00 -6.28 15.13
C ILE A 149 10.21 -7.07 15.64
N SER A 150 10.18 -8.39 15.46
CA SER A 150 11.33 -9.24 15.83
C SER A 150 12.57 -8.87 15.00
N PRO A 151 13.76 -8.79 15.61
CA PRO A 151 15.03 -8.57 14.91
C PRO A 151 15.27 -9.55 13.77
N VAL A 152 14.75 -10.78 13.88
CA VAL A 152 14.88 -11.83 12.86
C VAL A 152 14.30 -11.39 11.52
N TYR A 153 13.14 -10.70 11.52
CA TYR A 153 12.54 -10.23 10.26
C TYR A 153 13.32 -9.09 9.63
N VAL A 154 13.94 -8.24 10.44
CA VAL A 154 14.82 -7.16 9.95
C VAL A 154 16.09 -7.76 9.34
N ALA A 155 16.71 -8.72 10.04
CA ALA A 155 17.88 -9.44 9.53
C ALA A 155 17.55 -10.20 8.24
N LEU A 156 16.37 -10.83 8.16
CA LEU A 156 15.88 -11.50 6.96
C LEU A 156 15.70 -10.53 5.79
N ALA A 157 15.08 -9.36 6.02
CA ALA A 157 14.89 -8.34 5.00
C ALA A 157 16.23 -7.87 4.40
N VAL A 158 17.20 -7.56 5.27
CA VAL A 158 18.55 -7.15 4.84
C VAL A 158 19.25 -8.30 4.09
N SER A 159 19.19 -9.52 4.62
CA SER A 159 19.85 -10.68 4.01
C SER A 159 19.29 -11.00 2.63
N LEU A 160 17.97 -10.91 2.44
CA LEU A 160 17.33 -11.14 1.15
C LEU A 160 17.62 -10.04 0.15
N TYR A 161 17.67 -8.77 0.58
CA TYR A 161 18.08 -7.66 -0.29
C TYR A 161 19.52 -7.84 -0.78
N VAL A 162 20.45 -8.14 0.15
CA VAL A 162 21.86 -8.41 -0.20
C VAL A 162 21.96 -9.65 -1.08
N GLY A 163 21.22 -10.72 -0.77
CA GLY A 163 21.16 -11.94 -1.56
C GLY A 163 20.68 -11.68 -2.99
N TRP A 164 19.62 -10.89 -3.15
CA TRP A 164 19.16 -10.44 -4.46
C TRP A 164 20.23 -9.66 -5.20
N LEU A 165 20.86 -8.67 -4.56
CA LEU A 165 21.88 -7.83 -5.19
C LEU A 165 23.08 -8.66 -5.69
N VAL A 166 23.59 -9.55 -4.85
CA VAL A 166 24.70 -10.46 -5.21
C VAL A 166 24.29 -11.37 -6.36
N PHE A 167 23.09 -11.96 -6.30
CA PHE A 167 22.57 -12.82 -7.35
C PHE A 167 22.39 -12.08 -8.68
N TYR A 168 21.85 -10.87 -8.64
CA TYR A 168 21.65 -9.99 -9.79
C TYR A 168 22.98 -9.66 -10.48
N ILE A 169 23.99 -9.25 -9.71
CA ILE A 169 25.34 -8.97 -10.22
C ILE A 169 25.96 -10.24 -10.80
N TYR A 170 25.82 -11.38 -10.14
CA TYR A 170 26.37 -12.65 -10.60
C TYR A 170 25.80 -13.10 -11.94
N ILE A 171 24.48 -12.98 -12.15
CA ILE A 171 23.81 -13.30 -13.42
C ILE A 171 24.29 -12.37 -14.53
N HIS A 172 24.44 -11.07 -14.25
CA HIS A 172 24.76 -10.06 -15.26
C HIS A 172 26.26 -9.75 -15.40
N ARG A 173 27.14 -10.56 -14.80
CA ARG A 173 28.59 -10.29 -14.76
C ARG A 173 29.24 -10.25 -16.15
N GLU A 174 28.72 -11.01 -17.11
CA GLU A 174 29.27 -11.13 -18.46
C GLU A 174 28.75 -10.01 -19.40
N ALA A 175 27.74 -9.25 -18.95
CA ALA A 175 27.12 -8.19 -19.73
C ALA A 175 27.89 -6.85 -19.65
N THR A 176 29.21 -6.85 -19.49
CA THR A 176 30.00 -5.62 -19.37
C THR A 176 30.39 -5.05 -20.74
N PRO A 177 30.15 -3.75 -21.01
CA PRO A 177 29.60 -2.75 -20.09
C PRO A 177 28.10 -2.94 -19.87
N TRP A 178 27.65 -2.80 -18.61
CA TRP A 178 26.24 -2.93 -18.27
C TRP A 178 25.40 -1.91 -19.04
N ALA A 179 24.21 -2.34 -19.46
CA ALA A 179 23.23 -1.44 -20.05
C ALA A 179 22.55 -0.58 -18.96
N TRP A 180 21.84 0.45 -19.42
CA TRP A 180 21.22 1.44 -18.54
C TRP A 180 20.18 0.83 -17.59
N ASN A 181 19.43 -0.17 -18.04
CA ASN A 181 18.40 -0.84 -17.25
C ASN A 181 18.98 -1.57 -16.03
N GLN A 182 20.22 -2.09 -16.08
CA GLN A 182 20.84 -2.71 -14.90
C GLN A 182 21.12 -1.66 -13.80
N TYR A 183 21.69 -0.50 -14.18
CA TYR A 183 21.92 0.59 -13.23
C TYR A 183 20.62 1.11 -12.62
N VAL A 184 19.60 1.33 -13.46
CA VAL A 184 18.29 1.80 -13.02
C VAL A 184 17.63 0.81 -12.06
N SER A 185 17.75 -0.50 -12.32
CA SER A 185 17.17 -1.53 -11.46
C SER A 185 17.81 -1.50 -10.06
N ILE A 186 19.14 -1.54 -9.99
CA ILE A 186 19.88 -1.46 -8.72
C ILE A 186 19.54 -0.17 -7.97
N PHE A 187 19.60 0.98 -8.66
CA PHE A 187 19.29 2.27 -8.06
C PHE A 187 17.86 2.32 -7.51
N THR A 188 16.88 1.90 -8.31
CA THR A 188 15.45 1.98 -7.94
C THR A 188 15.15 1.11 -6.73
N ILE A 189 15.64 -0.14 -6.72
CA ILE A 189 15.35 -1.08 -5.63
C ILE A 189 16.08 -0.65 -4.34
N THR A 190 17.30 -0.13 -4.47
CA THR A 190 18.03 0.48 -3.34
C THR A 190 17.25 1.68 -2.78
N ALA A 191 16.81 2.59 -3.66
CA ALA A 191 16.09 3.80 -3.27
C ALA A 191 14.76 3.48 -2.57
N VAL A 192 14.03 2.46 -3.03
CA VAL A 192 12.79 2.01 -2.37
C VAL A 192 13.07 1.46 -0.96
N ASN A 193 14.10 0.63 -0.79
CA ASN A 193 14.47 0.12 0.54
C ASN A 193 14.94 1.26 1.48
N LEU A 194 15.69 2.23 0.96
CA LEU A 194 16.06 3.43 1.73
C LEU A 194 14.83 4.27 2.11
N LEU A 195 13.86 4.40 1.22
CA LEU A 195 12.58 5.05 1.51
C LEU A 195 11.82 4.30 2.62
N PHE A 196 11.86 2.98 2.63
CA PHE A 196 11.28 2.18 3.71
C PHE A 196 11.98 2.43 5.06
N VAL A 197 13.30 2.48 5.08
CA VAL A 197 14.06 2.82 6.30
C VAL A 197 13.74 4.24 6.76
N PHE A 198 13.72 5.20 5.84
CA PHE A 198 13.42 6.61 6.14
C PHE A 198 12.03 6.79 6.73
N THR A 199 11.02 6.16 6.15
CA THR A 199 9.63 6.22 6.64
C THR A 199 9.52 5.59 8.04
N VAL A 200 10.10 4.40 8.27
CA VAL A 200 10.16 3.78 9.60
C VAL A 200 10.81 4.71 10.61
N PHE A 201 11.96 5.29 10.28
CA PHE A 201 12.65 6.25 11.13
C PHE A 201 11.79 7.47 11.46
N ARG A 202 11.10 8.03 10.45
CA ARG A 202 10.19 9.16 10.63
C ARG A 202 9.01 8.79 11.54
N PHE A 203 8.47 7.57 11.49
CA PHE A 203 7.40 7.17 12.40
C PHE A 203 7.90 6.93 13.83
N LEU A 204 9.09 6.35 14.00
CA LEU A 204 9.71 6.11 15.30
C LEU A 204 10.11 7.40 16.03
N ARG A 205 10.63 8.41 15.31
CA ARG A 205 11.12 9.66 15.91
C ARG A 205 10.22 10.87 15.69
N GLY A 206 9.37 10.84 14.68
CA GLY A 206 8.51 11.96 14.30
C GLY A 206 7.38 12.23 15.28
N GLN A 207 6.73 13.36 15.06
CA GLN A 207 5.55 13.82 15.81
C GLN A 207 4.32 12.97 15.46
N LYS A 208 3.28 13.00 16.31
CA LYS A 208 1.99 12.41 15.96
C LYS A 208 1.47 13.10 14.69
N ILE A 209 0.93 12.33 13.75
CA ILE A 209 0.34 12.89 12.52
C ILE A 209 -1.01 13.53 12.89
N ASP A 210 -1.85 12.75 13.55
CA ASP A 210 -3.06 13.20 14.23
C ASP A 210 -2.69 13.80 15.62
N PRO A 211 -2.98 15.08 15.88
CA PRO A 211 -2.62 15.73 17.14
C PRO A 211 -3.35 15.15 18.38
N TYR A 212 -4.57 14.62 18.21
CA TYR A 212 -5.41 14.14 19.30
C TYR A 212 -5.26 12.64 19.57
N GLN A 213 -4.69 11.89 18.62
CA GLN A 213 -4.54 10.44 18.71
C GLN A 213 -3.98 9.96 20.06
N ALA A 214 -4.66 9.00 20.67
CA ALA A 214 -4.24 8.36 21.92
C ALA A 214 -2.85 7.71 21.78
N SER A 215 -2.08 7.64 22.88
CA SER A 215 -0.72 7.08 22.85
C SER A 215 -0.72 5.62 22.39
N GLN A 216 -1.65 4.80 22.90
CA GLN A 216 -1.76 3.39 22.54
C GLN A 216 -2.07 3.18 21.05
N ASP A 217 -3.00 3.96 20.50
CA ASP A 217 -3.35 3.88 19.07
C ASP A 217 -2.19 4.30 18.18
N ARG A 218 -1.41 5.28 18.62
CA ARG A 218 -0.16 5.65 17.93
C ARG A 218 0.83 4.48 17.91
N GLN A 219 1.00 3.75 19.01
CA GLN A 219 1.90 2.59 19.05
C GLN A 219 1.42 1.49 18.10
N LYS A 220 0.11 1.19 18.05
CA LYS A 220 -0.47 0.24 17.09
C LYS A 220 -0.21 0.67 15.65
N HIS A 221 -0.41 1.95 15.34
CA HIS A 221 -0.17 2.49 14.00
C HIS A 221 1.31 2.39 13.60
N ILE A 222 2.24 2.76 14.48
CA ILE A 222 3.68 2.62 14.23
C ILE A 222 4.05 1.16 13.98
N GLY A 223 3.52 0.23 14.77
CA GLY A 223 3.76 -1.19 14.58
C GLY A 223 3.25 -1.72 13.24
N ALA A 224 2.07 -1.27 12.80
CA ALA A 224 1.52 -1.64 11.49
C ALA A 224 2.40 -1.12 10.34
N VAL A 225 2.87 0.13 10.43
CA VAL A 225 3.79 0.75 9.45
C VAL A 225 5.12 0.00 9.40
N ILE A 226 5.75 -0.28 10.54
CA ILE A 226 7.03 -1.00 10.58
C ILE A 226 6.90 -2.39 9.95
N LYS A 227 5.86 -3.15 10.33
CA LYS A 227 5.62 -4.48 9.78
C LYS A 227 5.36 -4.45 8.27
N SER A 228 4.57 -3.50 7.76
CA SER A 228 4.29 -3.40 6.33
C SER A 228 5.55 -3.11 5.50
N HIS A 229 6.45 -2.27 6.01
CA HIS A 229 7.71 -1.93 5.32
C HIS A 229 8.73 -3.08 5.35
N VAL A 230 8.89 -3.75 6.50
CA VAL A 230 9.82 -4.89 6.62
C VAL A 230 9.33 -6.08 5.79
N TYR A 231 8.05 -6.45 5.89
CA TYR A 231 7.50 -7.52 5.07
C TYR A 231 7.45 -7.15 3.58
N GLY A 232 7.26 -5.87 3.26
CA GLY A 232 7.36 -5.38 1.88
C GLY A 232 8.76 -5.51 1.30
N SER A 233 9.80 -5.20 2.08
CA SER A 233 11.21 -5.40 1.67
C SER A 233 11.55 -6.87 1.42
N ILE A 234 11.09 -7.77 2.31
CA ILE A 234 11.23 -9.22 2.15
C ILE A 234 10.55 -9.68 0.87
N GLY A 235 9.26 -9.33 0.71
CA GLY A 235 8.46 -9.75 -0.44
C GLY A 235 9.04 -9.25 -1.76
N MET A 236 9.47 -7.99 -1.81
CA MET A 236 10.09 -7.40 -2.99
C MET A 236 11.40 -8.11 -3.37
N SER A 237 12.28 -8.37 -2.40
CA SER A 237 13.56 -9.03 -2.66
C SER A 237 13.36 -10.47 -3.17
N LEU A 238 12.44 -11.22 -2.57
CA LEU A 238 12.08 -12.57 -3.03
C LEU A 238 11.49 -12.57 -4.44
N PHE A 239 10.60 -11.61 -4.73
CA PHE A 239 10.00 -11.48 -6.05
C PHE A 239 11.06 -11.16 -7.10
N LEU A 240 11.99 -10.25 -6.82
CA LEU A 240 13.05 -9.93 -7.76
C LEU A 240 13.97 -11.13 -8.03
N ILE A 241 14.31 -11.92 -7.00
CA ILE A 241 15.05 -13.19 -7.19
C ILE A 241 14.23 -14.14 -8.08
N LEU A 242 12.93 -14.29 -7.82
CA LEU A 242 12.04 -15.12 -8.64
C LEU A 242 12.03 -14.65 -10.10
N MET A 243 11.97 -13.35 -10.36
CA MET A 243 11.97 -12.79 -11.71
C MET A 243 13.29 -13.06 -12.45
N GLU A 244 14.43 -12.95 -11.75
CA GLU A 244 15.72 -13.36 -12.33
C GLU A 244 15.76 -14.85 -12.66
N LEU A 245 15.22 -15.71 -11.79
CA LEU A 245 15.12 -17.14 -12.06
C LEU A 245 14.20 -17.43 -13.26
N VAL A 246 13.09 -16.71 -13.39
CA VAL A 246 12.20 -16.81 -14.55
C VAL A 246 12.93 -16.51 -15.84
N ASN A 247 13.77 -15.47 -15.86
CA ASN A 247 14.60 -15.13 -17.01
C ASN A 247 15.66 -16.21 -17.30
N VAL A 248 16.36 -16.69 -16.28
CA VAL A 248 17.41 -17.73 -16.42
C VAL A 248 16.86 -19.05 -16.95
N TYR A 249 15.65 -19.44 -16.54
CA TYR A 249 15.02 -20.70 -16.97
C TYR A 249 14.09 -20.54 -18.19
N HIS A 250 14.09 -19.38 -18.85
CA HIS A 250 13.23 -19.09 -20.02
C HIS A 250 11.74 -19.35 -19.76
N LEU A 251 11.28 -18.96 -18.56
CA LEU A 251 9.89 -19.09 -18.12
C LEU A 251 9.08 -17.82 -18.40
N ASP A 252 9.49 -17.03 -19.39
CA ASP A 252 8.98 -15.70 -19.75
C ASP A 252 7.44 -15.64 -19.86
N LYS A 253 6.83 -16.69 -20.38
CA LYS A 253 5.37 -16.84 -20.49
C LYS A 253 4.61 -16.78 -19.16
N PHE A 254 5.27 -17.03 -18.02
CA PHE A 254 4.66 -16.97 -16.68
C PHE A 254 4.86 -15.62 -15.98
N GLU A 255 5.72 -14.75 -16.49
CA GLU A 255 6.03 -13.45 -15.88
C GLU A 255 4.78 -12.58 -15.63
N PRO A 256 3.82 -12.44 -16.55
CA PRO A 256 2.58 -11.70 -16.28
C PRO A 256 1.78 -12.25 -15.09
N VAL A 257 1.78 -13.58 -14.93
CA VAL A 257 1.09 -14.28 -13.83
C VAL A 257 1.81 -14.02 -12.52
N PHE A 258 3.14 -14.17 -12.49
CA PHE A 258 3.93 -13.90 -11.29
C PHE A 258 3.87 -12.44 -10.86
N LEU A 259 3.95 -11.51 -11.82
CA LEU A 259 3.81 -10.08 -11.55
C LEU A 259 2.43 -9.74 -10.98
N GLY A 260 1.35 -10.21 -11.61
CA GLY A 260 -0.02 -10.00 -11.11
C GLY A 260 -0.24 -10.61 -9.72
N GLY A 261 0.34 -11.79 -9.45
CA GLY A 261 0.31 -12.42 -8.13
C GLY A 261 1.09 -11.62 -7.09
N PHE A 262 2.30 -11.18 -7.42
CA PHE A 262 3.14 -10.37 -6.54
C PHE A 262 2.47 -9.04 -6.16
N LEU A 263 1.89 -8.34 -7.13
CA LEU A 263 1.19 -7.07 -6.90
C LEU A 263 0.01 -7.25 -5.94
N GLN A 264 -0.72 -8.36 -6.04
CA GLN A 264 -1.79 -8.71 -5.10
C GLN A 264 -1.27 -9.04 -3.70
N VAL A 265 -0.21 -9.84 -3.60
CA VAL A 265 0.46 -10.12 -2.32
C VAL A 265 0.90 -8.81 -1.67
N MET A 266 1.45 -7.89 -2.45
CA MET A 266 1.90 -6.60 -1.94
C MET A 266 0.75 -5.73 -1.44
N ALA A 267 -0.38 -5.72 -2.14
CA ALA A 267 -1.58 -5.07 -1.67
C ALA A 267 -2.11 -5.69 -0.37
N VAL A 268 -2.07 -7.03 -0.24
CA VAL A 268 -2.51 -7.74 0.98
C VAL A 268 -1.60 -7.44 2.17
N VAL A 269 -0.29 -7.44 1.95
CA VAL A 269 0.70 -7.10 2.98
C VAL A 269 0.63 -5.62 3.35
N GLY A 270 0.38 -4.73 2.40
CA GLY A 270 0.20 -3.30 2.65
C GLY A 270 -1.17 -2.96 3.24
N LEU A 271 -2.18 -2.88 2.38
CA LEU A 271 -3.55 -2.48 2.75
C LEU A 271 -4.18 -3.46 3.74
N GLY A 272 -4.02 -4.77 3.49
CA GLY A 272 -4.61 -5.80 4.34
C GLY A 272 -4.03 -5.84 5.76
N THR A 273 -2.73 -5.59 5.93
CA THR A 273 -2.12 -5.48 7.27
C THR A 273 -2.58 -4.23 7.99
N MET A 274 -2.68 -3.09 7.29
CA MET A 274 -3.17 -1.84 7.90
C MET A 274 -4.63 -1.96 8.36
N LEU A 275 -5.49 -2.60 7.56
CA LEU A 275 -6.89 -2.83 7.93
C LEU A 275 -7.07 -3.83 9.09
N ARG A 276 -6.21 -4.86 9.18
CA ARG A 276 -6.28 -5.86 10.26
C ARG A 276 -5.65 -5.37 11.57
N SER A 277 -4.54 -4.62 11.48
CA SER A 277 -3.79 -4.18 12.66
C SER A 277 -4.44 -3.00 13.38
N ILE A 278 -5.27 -2.23 12.68
CA ILE A 278 -5.96 -1.05 13.21
C ILE A 278 -7.47 -1.31 13.12
N ASN A 279 -7.96 -2.17 14.01
CA ASN A 279 -9.39 -2.39 14.16
C ASN A 279 -10.03 -1.12 14.71
N VAL A 280 -11.01 -0.59 13.97
CA VAL A 280 -11.70 0.66 14.32
C VAL A 280 -12.39 0.61 15.68
N LYS A 281 -12.80 -0.58 16.14
CA LYS A 281 -13.44 -0.76 17.44
C LYS A 281 -12.48 -0.62 18.62
N ASP A 282 -11.19 -0.80 18.38
CA ASP A 282 -10.15 -0.79 19.41
C ASP A 282 -9.43 0.57 19.49
N ILE A 283 -9.93 1.58 18.75
CA ILE A 283 -9.42 2.96 18.75
C ILE A 283 -10.13 3.74 19.85
N ASP A 284 -9.36 4.47 20.65
CA ASP A 284 -9.91 5.36 21.65
C ASP A 284 -10.38 6.67 21.02
N PHE A 285 -11.69 6.73 20.73
CA PHE A 285 -12.32 7.95 20.22
C PHE A 285 -12.64 8.99 21.31
N SER A 286 -12.46 8.69 22.59
CA SER A 286 -12.80 9.63 23.67
C SER A 286 -11.95 10.91 23.62
N VAL A 287 -10.71 10.82 23.12
CA VAL A 287 -9.80 11.95 22.90
C VAL A 287 -10.34 13.03 21.96
N TYR A 288 -11.35 12.70 21.15
CA TYR A 288 -11.96 13.64 20.21
C TYR A 288 -13.20 14.37 20.77
N LYS A 289 -13.61 14.08 22.01
CA LYS A 289 -14.67 14.83 22.69
C LYS A 289 -14.16 16.21 23.14
N GLU A 290 -15.09 17.14 23.34
CA GLU A 290 -14.80 18.33 24.14
C GLU A 290 -14.50 17.92 25.59
N ALA A 291 -13.63 18.70 26.23
CA ALA A 291 -13.27 18.50 27.64
C ALA A 291 -14.40 19.01 28.55
#